data_AF-R6HKD1-F1
#
_entry.id   AF-R6HKD1-F1
#
_cell.length_a   1.000
_cell.length_b   1.000
_cell.length_c   1.000
_cell.angle_alpha   90.00
_cell.angle_beta   90.00
_cell.angle_gamma   90.00
#
_symmetry.space_group_name_H-M   'P 1'
#
loop_
_entity.id
_entity.type
_entity.pdbx_description
1 polymer ?
#
loop_
_entity_poly.entity_id
_entity_poly.type
_entity_poly.pdbx_seq_one_letter_code
_entity_poly.pdbx_strand_id
1 'polypeptide(L)' 'MRVRTKVMQAPTFYGWLATLGTSVIIEQPQFLKEEYRTYLQGIIEQY' A
#
# COMPACT_ATOMS: atom_id res chain seq x y z
N MET A 1 -2.17 -12.93 -11.11
CA MET A 1 -3.11 -13.65 -10.22
C MET A 1 -3.72 -12.63 -9.27
N ARG A 2 -5.04 -12.64 -9.06
CA ARG A 2 -5.73 -11.68 -8.18
C ARG A 2 -6.12 -12.37 -6.88
N VAL A 3 -5.94 -11.70 -5.76
CA VAL A 3 -6.29 -12.22 -4.44
C VAL A 3 -7.14 -11.18 -3.72
N ARG A 4 -8.09 -11.64 -2.91
CA ARG A 4 -8.94 -10.79 -2.08
C ARG A 4 -8.76 -11.23 -0.64
N THR A 5 -8.48 -10.28 0.23
CA THR A 5 -8.34 -10.51 1.66
C THR A 5 -8.91 -9.34 2.43
N LYS A 6 -9.36 -9.59 3.65
CA LYS A 6 -9.74 -8.53 4.59
C LYS A 6 -8.49 -8.11 5.34
N VAL A 7 -8.17 -6.83 5.27
CA VAL A 7 -7.05 -6.22 5.98
C VAL A 7 -7.57 -5.07 6.83
N MET A 8 -6.85 -4.80 7.92
CA MET A 8 -7.03 -3.57 8.66
C MET A 8 -6.20 -2.47 7.98
N GLN A 9 -6.81 -1.32 7.74
CA GLN A 9 -6.10 -0.15 7.24
C GLN A 9 -5.16 0.36 8.34
N ALA A 10 -3.85 0.22 8.14
CA ALA A 10 -2.83 0.65 9.09
C ALA A 10 -1.50 0.95 8.39
N PRO A 11 -0.66 1.87 8.90
CA PRO A 11 0.67 2.13 8.36
C PRO A 11 1.57 0.90 8.31
N THR A 12 1.41 -0.02 9.27
CA THR A 12 2.12 -1.30 9.30
C THR A 12 1.82 -2.15 8.07
N PHE A 13 0.55 -2.20 7.62
CA PHE A 13 0.17 -2.91 6.40
C PHE A 13 0.85 -2.30 5.16
N TYR A 14 0.89 -0.98 5.06
CA TYR A 14 1.55 -0.29 3.96
C TYR A 14 3.06 -0.54 3.94
N GLY A 15 3.72 -0.52 5.11
CA GLY A 15 5.13 -0.87 5.22
C GLY A 15 5.42 -2.28 4.71
N TRP A 16 4.56 -3.26 5.03
CA TRP A 16 4.72 -4.62 4.53
C TRP A 16 4.57 -4.68 3.01
N LEU A 17 3.58 -3.99 2.42
CA LEU A 17 3.44 -3.93 0.97
C LEU A 17 4.64 -3.27 0.29
N ALA A 18 5.21 -2.22 0.90
CA ALA A 18 6.38 -1.53 0.36
C ALA A 18 7.59 -2.47 0.22
N THR A 19 7.76 -3.43 1.14
CA THR A 19 8.84 -4.45 1.04
C THR A 19 8.71 -5.38 -0.17
N LEU A 20 7.50 -5.55 -0.72
CA LEU A 20 7.25 -6.38 -1.90
C LEU A 20 7.45 -5.60 -3.21
N GLY A 21 7.66 -4.28 -3.12
CA GLY A 21 7.89 -3.40 -4.25
C GLY A 21 6.76 -3.43 -5.28
N THR A 22 7.11 -3.59 -6.56
CA THR A 22 6.16 -3.62 -7.67
C THR A 22 5.52 -4.99 -7.91
N SER A 23 5.89 -6.01 -7.11
CA SER A 23 5.34 -7.36 -7.22
C SER A 23 3.87 -7.43 -6.77
N VAL A 24 3.44 -6.49 -5.92
CA VAL A 24 2.08 -6.39 -5.41
C VAL A 24 1.55 -4.99 -5.62
N ILE A 25 0.33 -4.91 -6.16
CA ILE A 25 -0.40 -3.65 -6.31
C ILE A 25 -1.76 -3.75 -5.63
N ILE A 26 -2.21 -2.64 -5.02
CA ILE A 26 -3.57 -2.51 -4.55
C ILE A 26 -4.44 -2.11 -5.75
N GLU A 27 -5.26 -3.04 -6.25
CA GLU A 27 -6.21 -2.74 -7.32
C GLU A 27 -7.48 -2.05 -6.79
N GLN A 28 -8.02 -2.52 -5.66
CA GLN A 28 -9.25 -2.01 -5.03
C GLN A 28 -9.20 -2.23 -3.51
N PRO A 29 -9.93 -1.42 -2.72
CA PRO A 29 -10.71 -0.24 -3.14
C PRO A 29 -9.83 0.99 -3.42
N GLN A 30 -10.36 1.94 -4.21
CA GLN A 30 -9.61 3.13 -4.66
C GLN A 30 -9.06 3.96 -3.50
N PHE A 31 -9.84 4.17 -2.44
CA PHE A 31 -9.38 4.93 -1.26
C PHE A 31 -8.12 4.29 -0.63
N LEU A 32 -8.05 2.96 -0.56
CA LEU A 32 -6.91 2.26 0.05
C LEU A 32 -5.64 2.42 -0.79
N LYS A 33 -5.80 2.49 -2.11
CA LYS A 33 -4.72 2.75 -3.05
C LYS A 33 -4.19 4.19 -2.92
N GLU A 34 -5.08 5.15 -2.73
CA GLU A 34 -4.70 6.56 -2.51
C GLU A 34 -3.94 6.73 -1.20
N GLU A 35 -4.44 6.13 -0.12
CA GLU A 35 -3.77 6.14 1.19
C GLU A 35 -2.39 5.49 1.14
N TYR A 36 -2.26 4.35 0.44
CA TYR A 36 -0.96 3.72 0.24
C TYR A 36 0.00 4.61 -0.58
N ARG A 37 -0.51 5.31 -1.60
CA ARG A 37 0.28 6.27 -2.38
C ARG A 37 0.77 7.41 -1.50
N THR A 38 -0.10 8.01 -0.68
CA THR A 38 0.27 9.07 0.27
C THR A 38 1.33 8.59 1.24
N TYR A 39 1.20 7.36 1.76
CA TYR A 39 2.22 6.75 2.62
C TYR A 39 3.58 6.65 1.93
N LEU A 40 3.63 6.14 0.69
CA LEU A 40 4.87 6.05 -0.08
C LEU A 40 5.47 7.42 -0.40
N GLN A 41 4.62 8.40 -0.73
CA GLN A 41 5.08 9.77 -0.97
C GLN A 41 5.70 10.37 0.29
N GLY A 42 5.10 10.16 1.47
CA GLY A 42 5.68 10.63 2.73
C GLY A 42 7.04 10.02 3.05
N ILE A 43 7.31 8.78 2.60
CA ILE A 43 8.65 8.17 2.71
C ILE A 43 9.62 8.86 1.74
N ILE A 44 9.20 9.11 0.49
CA ILE A 44 10.04 9.75 -0.52
C ILE A 44 10.37 11.19 -0.13
N GLU A 45 9.41 11.94 0.43
CA GLU A 45 9.66 13.33 0.88
C GLU A 45 10.68 13.43 2.02
N GLN A 46 10.99 12.32 2.70
CA GLN A 46 11.99 12.25 3.76
C GLN A 46 13.41 11.93 3.25
N TYR A 47 13.59 11.62 1.96
CA TYR A 47 14.87 11.20 1.35
C TYR A 47 15.18 11.93 0.04
#